data_AF-A0A239F7V4-F1
#
_entry.id   AF-A0A239F7V4-F1
#
_cell.length_a   1.000
_cell.length_b   1.000
_cell.length_c   1.000
_cell.angle_alpha   90.00
_cell.angle_beta   90.00
_cell.angle_gamma   90.00
#
_symmetry.space_group_name_H-M   'P 1'
#
loop_
_entity.id
_entity.type
_entity.pdbx_description
1 polymer ?
#
loop_
_entity_poly.entity_id
_entity_poly.type
_entity_poly.pdbx_seq_one_letter_code
_entity_poly.pdbx_strand_id
1 'polypeptide(L)'
;MNDPGGISVGEVGGVVAGIVTVATTAGAGIAWLFRWGEKREESRSAKLQKWHEELEAREARMDAERAGDIAALRVDIAKLRREHGALHNAQQLLASALRALDPNNPALRMADDLLRQAFAVDPVTPPDMVATLGRIDPA
;
A
#
# COMPACT_ATOMS: atom_id res chain seq x y z
N MET A 1 103.20 10.17 6.02
CA MET A 1 102.01 10.15 6.90
C MET A 1 100.86 9.61 6.07
N ASN A 2 100.23 8.56 6.58
CA ASN A 2 99.16 7.80 5.92
C ASN A 2 97.86 8.61 5.82
N ASP A 3 97.24 8.64 4.65
CA ASP A 3 95.79 8.82 4.51
C ASP A 3 95.13 7.44 4.45
N PRO A 4 94.28 7.06 5.41
CA PRO A 4 93.39 5.93 5.29
C PRO A 4 91.97 6.39 4.94
N GLY A 5 91.31 5.65 4.06
CA GLY A 5 89.85 5.65 3.98
C GLY A 5 89.26 6.39 2.79
N GLY A 6 89.62 5.96 1.58
CA GLY A 6 88.74 6.15 0.43
C GLY A 6 87.41 5.45 0.70
N ILE A 7 86.33 6.22 0.87
CA ILE A 7 84.98 5.72 0.73
C ILE A 7 84.53 6.08 -0.69
N SER A 8 84.41 5.03 -1.51
CA SER A 8 83.87 5.06 -2.86
C SER A 8 82.51 5.79 -2.89
N VAL A 9 82.46 6.90 -3.63
CA VAL A 9 81.24 7.67 -3.95
C VAL A 9 80.38 6.95 -5.02
N GLY A 10 80.77 5.73 -5.43
CA GLY A 10 80.13 5.01 -6.53
C GLY A 10 79.03 4.00 -6.18
N GLU A 11 78.80 3.64 -4.91
CA GLU A 11 77.91 2.50 -4.57
C GLU A 11 76.64 2.82 -3.77
N VAL A 12 76.43 4.07 -3.31
CA VAL A 12 75.28 4.41 -2.45
C VAL A 12 74.15 5.16 -3.19
N GLY A 13 74.27 5.34 -4.51
CA GLY A 13 73.27 6.04 -5.34
C GLY A 13 72.08 5.17 -5.82
N GLY A 14 72.19 3.84 -5.77
CA GLY A 14 71.22 2.92 -6.40
C GLY A 14 70.05 2.47 -5.51
N VAL A 15 70.19 2.52 -4.19
CA VAL A 15 69.21 1.92 -3.26
C VAL A 15 68.14 2.92 -2.79
N VAL A 16 68.46 4.21 -2.74
CA VAL A 16 67.53 5.23 -2.25
C VAL A 16 66.45 5.57 -3.30
N ALA A 17 66.77 5.49 -4.60
CA ALA A 17 65.79 5.69 -5.67
C ALA A 17 64.71 4.58 -5.72
N GLY A 18 65.10 3.32 -5.49
CA GLY A 18 64.17 2.18 -5.53
C GLY A 18 63.12 2.21 -4.41
N ILE A 19 63.51 2.62 -3.20
CA ILE A 19 62.60 2.67 -2.03
C ILE A 19 61.57 3.81 -2.17
N VAL A 20 61.98 4.97 -2.70
CA VAL A 20 61.05 6.09 -2.94
C VAL A 20 60.02 5.75 -4.02
N THR A 21 60.41 5.04 -5.09
CA THR A 21 59.47 4.58 -6.13
C THR A 21 58.49 3.52 -5.63
N VAL A 22 58.91 2.63 -4.73
CA VAL A 22 58.02 1.61 -4.13
C VAL A 22 57.06 2.25 -3.13
N ALA A 23 57.51 3.22 -2.32
CA ALA A 23 56.65 3.93 -1.38
C ALA A 23 55.59 4.80 -2.09
N THR A 24 55.97 5.48 -3.17
CA THR A 24 55.03 6.31 -3.96
C THR A 24 54.05 5.48 -4.78
N THR A 25 54.47 4.35 -5.35
CA THR A 25 53.54 3.43 -6.04
C THR A 25 52.62 2.68 -5.06
N ALA A 26 53.11 2.32 -3.87
CA ALA A 26 52.27 1.79 -2.80
C ALA A 26 51.23 2.83 -2.32
N GLY A 27 51.64 4.08 -2.11
CA GLY A 27 50.75 5.18 -1.75
C GLY A 27 49.69 5.47 -2.82
N ALA A 28 50.09 5.48 -4.10
CA ALA A 28 49.16 5.65 -5.22
C ALA A 28 48.19 4.48 -5.38
N GLY A 29 48.64 3.24 -5.14
CA GLY A 29 47.80 2.05 -5.16
C GLY A 29 46.75 2.04 -4.04
N ILE A 30 47.13 2.44 -2.83
CA ILE A 30 46.21 2.57 -1.69
C ILE A 30 45.21 3.71 -1.92
N ALA A 31 45.66 4.87 -2.41
CA ALA A 31 44.77 5.99 -2.74
C ALA A 31 43.78 5.65 -3.87
N TRP A 32 44.20 4.86 -4.86
CA TRP A 32 43.32 4.37 -5.92
C TRP A 32 42.22 3.45 -5.38
N LEU A 33 42.54 2.55 -4.44
CA LEU A 33 41.57 1.66 -3.80
C LEU A 33 40.52 2.43 -2.98
N PHE A 34 40.94 3.43 -2.19
CA PHE A 34 40.01 4.27 -1.43
C PHE A 34 39.08 5.08 -2.35
N ARG A 35 39.63 5.71 -3.40
CA ARG A 35 38.83 6.46 -4.38
C ARG A 35 37.86 5.57 -5.18
N TRP A 36 38.19 4.29 -5.35
CA TRP A 36 37.31 3.32 -6.00
C TRP A 36 36.19 2.84 -5.07
N GLY A 37 36.46 2.78 -3.77
CA GLY A 37 35.47 2.52 -2.71
C GLY A 37 34.44 3.64 -2.57
N GLU A 38 34.89 4.89 -2.48
CA GLU A 38 34.00 6.06 -2.38
C GLU A 38 33.04 6.18 -3.57
N LYS A 39 33.55 6.03 -4.80
CA LYS A 39 32.70 6.03 -6.00
C LYS A 39 31.67 4.90 -6.00
N ARG A 40 31.97 3.77 -5.34
CA ARG A 40 31.02 2.65 -5.19
C ARG A 40 30.01 2.90 -4.09
N GLU A 41 30.40 3.49 -2.97
CA GLU A 41 29.46 3.90 -1.91
C GLU A 41 28.50 4.97 -2.40
N GLU A 42 29.00 5.99 -3.09
CA GLU A 42 28.20 7.03 -3.72
C GLU A 42 27.23 6.44 -4.76
N SER A 43 27.64 5.41 -5.49
CA SER A 43 26.76 4.67 -6.41
C SER A 43 25.72 3.80 -5.70
N ARG A 44 25.99 3.33 -4.48
CA ARG A 44 25.05 2.52 -3.67
C ARG A 44 24.04 3.41 -2.98
N SER A 45 24.47 4.52 -2.37
CA SER A 45 23.57 5.50 -1.77
C SER A 45 22.65 6.12 -2.82
N ALA A 46 23.17 6.47 -4.01
CA ALA A 46 22.34 6.96 -5.11
C ALA A 46 21.31 5.92 -5.60
N LYS A 47 21.68 4.64 -5.64
CA LYS A 47 20.75 3.55 -5.99
C LYS A 47 19.68 3.33 -4.92
N LEU A 48 20.06 3.37 -3.64
CA LEU A 48 19.14 3.26 -2.51
C LEU A 48 18.16 4.44 -2.49
N GLN A 49 18.65 5.66 -2.70
CA GLN A 49 17.83 6.85 -2.78
C GLN A 49 16.81 6.75 -3.92
N LYS A 50 17.26 6.35 -5.12
CA LYS A 50 16.38 6.11 -6.26
C LYS A 50 15.34 5.01 -5.98
N TRP A 51 15.74 3.96 -5.27
CA TRP A 51 14.81 2.89 -4.87
C TRP A 51 13.78 3.37 -3.85
N HIS A 52 14.17 4.21 -2.88
CA HIS A 52 13.24 4.82 -1.93
C HIS A 52 12.23 5.71 -2.65
N GLU A 53 12.69 6.58 -3.56
CA GLU A 53 11.81 7.44 -4.35
C GLU A 53 10.85 6.63 -5.22
N GLU A 54 11.33 5.56 -5.85
CA GLU A 54 10.46 4.68 -6.65
C GLU A 54 9.43 3.94 -5.78
N LEU A 55 9.80 3.53 -4.57
CA LEU A 55 8.92 2.84 -3.65
C LEU A 55 7.84 3.78 -3.10
N GLU A 56 8.23 4.97 -2.67
CA GLU A 56 7.29 6.02 -2.22
C GLU A 56 6.32 6.42 -3.33
N ALA A 57 6.81 6.60 -4.56
CA ALA A 57 5.95 6.90 -5.70
C ALA A 57 4.93 5.79 -6.00
N ARG A 58 5.35 4.51 -5.86
CA ARG A 58 4.45 3.36 -6.02
C ARG A 58 3.42 3.28 -4.89
N GLU A 59 3.83 3.50 -3.65
CA GLU A 59 2.95 3.49 -2.49
C GLU A 59 1.90 4.61 -2.58
N ALA A 60 2.32 5.83 -2.88
CA ALA A 60 1.43 6.97 -3.09
C ALA A 60 0.41 6.71 -4.22
N ARG A 61 0.84 6.06 -5.30
CA ARG A 61 -0.07 5.67 -6.40
C ARG A 61 -1.10 4.63 -5.95
N MET A 62 -0.66 3.58 -5.26
CA MET A 62 -1.58 2.54 -4.76
C MET A 62 -2.59 3.12 -3.77
N ASP A 63 -2.17 4.04 -2.90
CA ASP A 63 -3.07 4.65 -1.93
C ASP A 63 -4.06 5.61 -2.60
N ALA A 64 -3.66 6.33 -3.64
CA ALA A 64 -4.57 7.14 -4.45
C ALA A 64 -5.61 6.28 -5.18
N GLU A 65 -5.19 5.16 -5.79
CA GLU A 65 -6.08 4.20 -6.45
C GLU A 65 -7.09 3.61 -5.43
N ARG A 66 -6.60 3.13 -4.28
CA ARG A 66 -7.45 2.61 -3.18
C ARG A 66 -8.44 3.65 -2.66
N ALA A 67 -8.02 4.91 -2.50
CA ALA A 67 -8.89 5.97 -2.04
C ALA A 67 -10.04 6.23 -3.04
N GLY A 68 -9.73 6.20 -4.34
CA GLY A 68 -10.71 6.28 -5.42
C GLY A 68 -11.71 5.12 -5.37
N ASP A 69 -11.23 3.88 -5.27
CA ASP A 69 -12.06 2.69 -5.21
C ASP A 69 -12.99 2.70 -3.98
N ILE A 70 -12.47 3.07 -2.81
CA ILE A 70 -13.26 3.19 -1.59
C ILE A 70 -14.35 4.26 -1.75
N ALA A 71 -14.05 5.40 -2.38
CA ALA A 71 -15.03 6.44 -2.62
C ALA A 71 -16.14 5.96 -3.58
N ALA A 72 -15.77 5.27 -4.66
CA ALA A 72 -16.72 4.70 -5.61
C ALA A 72 -17.63 3.66 -4.94
N LEU A 73 -17.05 2.72 -4.19
CA LEU A 73 -17.79 1.69 -3.45
C LEU A 73 -18.77 2.31 -2.44
N ARG A 74 -18.39 3.39 -1.74
CA ARG A 74 -19.29 4.10 -0.82
C ARG A 74 -20.50 4.69 -1.53
N VAL A 75 -20.31 5.27 -2.72
CA VAL A 75 -21.40 5.81 -3.54
C VAL A 75 -22.33 4.69 -3.99
N ASP A 76 -21.77 3.59 -4.47
CA ASP A 76 -22.55 2.43 -4.94
C ASP A 76 -23.33 1.76 -3.81
N ILE A 77 -22.72 1.58 -2.63
CA ILE A 77 -23.40 1.07 -1.44
C ILE A 77 -24.54 2.00 -1.03
N ALA A 78 -24.32 3.32 -1.04
CA ALA A 78 -25.37 4.28 -0.69
C ALA A 78 -26.53 4.26 -1.70
N LYS A 79 -26.24 4.11 -3.00
CA LYS A 79 -27.24 3.93 -4.05
C LYS A 79 -28.03 2.64 -3.83
N LEU A 80 -27.33 1.52 -3.66
CA LEU A 80 -27.95 0.20 -3.48
C LEU A 80 -28.84 0.16 -2.24
N ARG A 81 -28.42 0.78 -1.12
CA ARG A 81 -29.24 0.90 0.10
C ARG A 81 -30.54 1.66 -0.14
N ARG A 82 -30.50 2.75 -0.92
CA ARG A 82 -31.71 3.53 -1.27
C ARG A 82 -32.66 2.72 -2.16
N GLU A 83 -32.12 2.06 -3.19
CA GLU A 83 -32.90 1.22 -4.10
C GLU A 83 -33.54 0.04 -3.36
N HIS A 84 -32.77 -0.64 -2.52
CA HIS A 84 -33.25 -1.73 -1.67
C HIS A 84 -34.36 -1.27 -0.71
N GLY A 85 -34.18 -0.13 -0.03
CA GLY A 85 -35.20 0.42 0.85
C GLY A 85 -36.49 0.81 0.11
N ALA A 86 -36.38 1.39 -1.09
CA ALA A 86 -37.53 1.72 -1.91
C ALA A 86 -38.29 0.47 -2.37
N LEU A 87 -37.58 -0.57 -2.82
CA LEU A 87 -38.17 -1.86 -3.21
C LEU A 87 -38.86 -2.54 -2.03
N HIS A 88 -38.23 -2.56 -0.86
CA HIS A 88 -38.82 -3.15 0.33
C HIS A 88 -40.12 -2.42 0.75
N ASN A 89 -40.12 -1.09 0.75
CA ASN A 89 -41.32 -0.32 1.06
C ASN A 89 -42.44 -0.57 0.03
N ALA A 90 -42.12 -0.57 -1.26
CA ALA A 90 -43.07 -0.88 -2.33
C ALA A 90 -43.67 -2.28 -2.17
N GLN A 91 -42.84 -3.26 -1.81
CA GLN A 91 -43.25 -4.62 -1.51
C GLN A 91 -44.23 -4.67 -0.33
N GLN A 92 -43.92 -4.01 0.78
CA GLN A 92 -44.82 -4.00 1.95
C GLN A 92 -46.18 -3.37 1.61
N LEU A 93 -46.19 -2.26 0.85
CA LEU A 93 -47.43 -1.63 0.38
C LEU A 93 -48.25 -2.55 -0.54
N LEU A 94 -47.58 -3.26 -1.44
CA LEU A 94 -48.25 -4.21 -2.34
C LEU A 94 -48.81 -5.42 -1.54
N ALA A 95 -48.01 -5.97 -0.63
CA ALA A 95 -48.38 -7.12 0.18
C ALA A 95 -49.58 -6.81 1.08
N SER A 96 -49.62 -5.63 1.72
CA SER A 96 -50.74 -5.20 2.56
C SER A 96 -52.03 -5.01 1.74
N ALA A 97 -51.95 -4.37 0.57
CA ALA A 97 -53.09 -4.21 -0.33
C ALA A 97 -53.62 -5.55 -0.85
N LEU A 98 -52.73 -6.47 -1.24
CA LEU A 98 -53.12 -7.79 -1.73
C LEU A 98 -53.76 -8.66 -0.64
N ARG A 99 -53.26 -8.60 0.60
CA ARG A 99 -53.88 -9.28 1.75
C ARG A 99 -55.27 -8.75 2.07
N ALA A 100 -55.49 -7.44 1.93
CA ALA A 100 -56.80 -6.85 2.13
C ALA A 100 -57.82 -7.34 1.08
N LEU A 101 -57.37 -7.65 -0.13
CA LEU A 101 -58.22 -8.16 -1.21
C LEU A 101 -58.49 -9.67 -1.11
N ASP A 102 -57.47 -10.47 -0.82
CA ASP A 102 -57.59 -11.93 -0.73
C ASP A 102 -56.75 -12.50 0.42
N PRO A 103 -57.28 -12.49 1.67
CA PRO A 103 -56.52 -12.85 2.86
C PRO A 103 -56.20 -14.35 2.97
N ASN A 104 -56.95 -15.22 2.28
CA ASN A 104 -56.79 -16.67 2.41
C ASN A 104 -55.92 -17.29 1.31
N ASN A 105 -55.39 -16.47 0.39
CA ASN A 105 -54.59 -16.98 -0.71
C ASN A 105 -53.24 -17.55 -0.23
N PRO A 106 -52.97 -18.87 -0.40
CA PRO A 106 -51.71 -19.47 0.00
C PRO A 106 -50.51 -18.96 -0.83
N ALA A 107 -50.73 -18.55 -2.09
CA ALA A 107 -49.67 -18.03 -2.94
C ALA A 107 -49.15 -16.67 -2.46
N LEU A 108 -50.04 -15.81 -1.93
CA LEU A 108 -49.64 -14.52 -1.35
C LEU A 108 -48.81 -14.69 -0.07
N ARG A 109 -49.15 -15.68 0.77
CA ARG A 109 -48.34 -16.03 1.94
C ARG A 109 -46.94 -16.50 1.55
N MET A 110 -46.86 -17.42 0.58
CA MET A 110 -45.58 -17.93 0.10
C MET A 110 -44.72 -16.85 -0.57
N ALA A 111 -45.34 -15.95 -1.33
CA ALA A 111 -44.64 -14.80 -1.90
C ALA A 111 -44.10 -13.86 -0.81
N ASP A 112 -44.88 -13.56 0.23
CA ASP A 112 -44.41 -12.72 1.34
C ASP A 112 -43.24 -13.37 2.09
N ASP A 113 -43.28 -14.69 2.33
CA ASP A 113 -42.19 -15.41 2.99
C ASP A 113 -40.90 -15.36 2.17
N LEU A 114 -40.98 -15.56 0.84
CA LEU A 114 -39.83 -15.44 -0.06
C LEU A 114 -39.28 -14.01 -0.09
N LEU A 115 -40.15 -13.02 -0.08
CA LEU A 115 -39.75 -11.62 -0.10
C LEU A 115 -39.16 -11.18 1.25
N ARG A 116 -39.68 -11.64 2.39
CA ARG A 116 -39.07 -11.42 3.71
C ARG A 116 -37.68 -12.04 3.82
N GLN A 117 -37.44 -13.18 3.17
CA GLN A 117 -36.12 -13.79 3.10
C GLN A 117 -35.16 -13.00 2.20
N ALA A 118 -35.65 -12.52 1.05
CA ALA A 118 -34.86 -11.73 0.11
C ALA A 118 -34.51 -10.33 0.65
N PHE A 119 -35.41 -9.73 1.44
CA PHE A 119 -35.25 -8.42 2.07
C PHE A 119 -35.20 -8.55 3.60
N ALA A 120 -34.27 -9.36 4.12
CA ALA A 120 -34.05 -9.46 5.55
C ALA A 120 -33.69 -8.07 6.13
N VAL A 121 -34.32 -7.72 7.26
CA VAL A 121 -34.01 -6.47 7.96
C VAL A 121 -32.52 -6.47 8.32
N ASP A 122 -31.78 -5.47 7.84
CA ASP A 122 -30.35 -5.32 8.12
C ASP A 122 -30.15 -5.31 9.66
N PRO A 123 -29.34 -6.20 10.23
CA PRO A 123 -29.10 -6.29 11.69
C PRO A 123 -28.46 -5.02 12.28
N VAL A 124 -27.99 -4.09 11.46
CA VAL A 124 -27.49 -2.77 11.88
C VAL A 124 -28.63 -1.75 12.09
N THR A 125 -29.85 -2.09 11.69
CA THR A 125 -31.03 -1.23 11.91
C THR A 125 -31.30 -1.14 13.41
N PRO A 126 -31.26 0.07 14.02
CA PRO A 126 -31.52 0.24 15.44
C PRO A 126 -32.88 -0.37 15.83
N PRO A 127 -32.96 -1.15 16.93
CA PRO A 127 -34.15 -1.92 17.30
C PRO A 127 -35.40 -1.05 17.54
N ASP A 128 -35.19 0.23 17.88
CA ASP A 128 -36.19 1.27 17.99
C ASP A 128 -36.86 1.62 16.65
N MET A 129 -36.16 1.53 15.52
CA MET A 129 -36.75 1.71 14.19
C MET A 129 -37.59 0.50 13.75
N VAL A 130 -37.13 -0.72 14.06
CA VAL A 130 -37.90 -1.96 13.79
C VAL A 130 -39.21 -1.97 14.58
N ALA A 131 -39.17 -1.56 15.85
CA ALA A 131 -40.35 -1.39 16.69
C ALA A 131 -41.26 -0.21 16.26
N THR A 132 -40.75 0.73 15.47
CA THR A 132 -41.54 1.83 14.91
C THR A 132 -42.22 1.41 13.60
N LEU A 133 -41.54 0.63 12.75
CA LEU A 133 -42.14 0.01 11.56
C LEU A 133 -43.26 -0.98 11.94
N GLY A 134 -43.03 -1.82 12.97
CA GLY A 134 -44.08 -2.70 13.50
C GLY A 134 -45.24 -1.99 14.22
N ARG A 135 -45.14 -0.68 14.50
CA ARG A 135 -46.24 0.14 15.02
C ARG A 135 -47.05 0.84 13.93
N ILE A 136 -46.48 1.01 12.74
CA ILE A 136 -47.18 1.56 11.58
C ILE A 136 -48.08 0.49 10.92
N ASP A 137 -47.78 -0.80 11.15
CA ASP A 137 -48.59 -1.96 10.75
C ASP A 137 -49.17 -2.68 11.97
N PRO A 138 -50.34 -2.27 12.51
CA PRO A 138 -51.07 -3.10 13.47
C PRO A 138 -51.85 -4.19 12.71
N ALA A 139 -51.24 -5.37 12.57
CA ALA A 139 -51.90 -6.61 12.14
C ALA A 139 -51.44 -7.80 13.00
#